data_AF-A0A943YBI4-F1
#
_entry.id   AF-A0A943YBI4-F1
#
_cell.length_a   1.000
_cell.length_b   1.000
_cell.length_c   1.000
_cell.angle_alpha   90.00
_cell.angle_beta   90.00
_cell.angle_gamma   90.00
#
_symmetry.space_group_name_H-M   'P 1'
#
loop_
_entity.id
_entity.type
_entity.pdbx_description
1 polymer ?
#
loop_
_entity_poly.entity_id
_entity_poly.type
_entity_poly.pdbx_seq_one_letter_code
_entity_poly.pdbx_strand_id
1 'polypeptide(L)'
;MSEGKTIGQLMEEMRAKAGAQNYHGHGYMDLQRFAEDTRHMIIFDVLTNDSPVGWKGERTRLFLSDTGYEKALDSQEKGQIKILSHAKVRQGNLHYDRSDQLR
;
A
#
# COMPACT_ATOMS: atom_id res chain seq x y z
N MET A 1 -34.79 10.30 -0.42
CA MET A 1 -33.81 10.57 0.62
C MET A 1 -32.44 10.42 -0.01
N SER A 2 -31.69 11.51 -0.21
CA SER A 2 -30.29 11.39 -0.62
C SER A 2 -29.54 10.85 0.59
N GLU A 3 -29.10 9.59 0.54
CA GLU A 3 -28.18 9.05 1.54
C GLU A 3 -26.96 9.97 1.60
N GLY A 4 -26.81 10.68 2.72
CA GLY A 4 -25.67 11.56 2.93
C GLY A 4 -24.41 10.70 2.95
N LYS A 5 -23.49 10.95 2.03
CA LYS A 5 -22.18 10.29 2.04
C LYS A 5 -21.50 10.54 3.37
N THR A 6 -20.88 9.51 3.93
CA THR A 6 -20.04 9.65 5.12
C THR A 6 -18.82 10.51 4.82
N ILE A 7 -18.19 11.08 5.84
CA ILE A 7 -16.93 11.82 5.70
C ILE A 7 -15.87 10.93 5.02
N GLY A 8 -15.84 9.63 5.33
CA GLY A 8 -14.92 8.67 4.68
C GLY A 8 -15.14 8.57 3.17
N GLN A 9 -16.40 8.43 2.74
CA GLN A 9 -16.76 8.38 1.31
C GLN A 9 -16.43 9.69 0.59
N LEU A 10 -16.67 10.84 1.22
CA LEU A 10 -16.32 12.14 0.66
C LEU A 10 -14.80 12.31 0.50
N MET A 11 -14.02 11.87 1.49
CA MET A 11 -12.55 11.91 1.44
C MET A 11 -12.00 11.01 0.34
N GLU A 12 -12.54 9.80 0.19
CA GLU A 12 -12.15 8.87 -0.88
C GLU A 12 -12.46 9.44 -2.27
N GLU A 13 -13.63 10.06 -2.45
CA GLU A 13 -13.99 10.73 -3.70
C GLU A 13 -13.06 11.91 -4.02
N MET A 14 -12.70 12.73 -3.04
CA MET A 14 -11.74 13.82 -3.23
C MET A 14 -10.37 13.27 -3.62
N ARG A 15 -9.94 12.15 -3.01
CA ARG A 15 -8.68 11.45 -3.33
C ARG A 15 -8.68 10.97 -4.78
N ALA A 16 -9.75 10.31 -5.20
CA ALA A 16 -9.90 9.81 -6.57
C ALA A 16 -9.95 10.97 -7.59
N LYS A 17 -10.68 12.05 -7.30
CA LYS A 17 -10.71 13.27 -8.13
C LYS A 17 -9.34 13.95 -8.24
N ALA A 18 -8.52 13.88 -7.19
CA ALA A 18 -7.14 14.35 -7.20
C ALA A 18 -6.17 13.42 -7.96
N GLY A 19 -6.67 12.35 -8.61
CA GLY A 19 -5.88 11.43 -9.42
C GLY A 19 -5.15 10.36 -8.62
N ALA A 20 -5.48 10.18 -7.34
CA ALA A 20 -4.82 9.17 -6.53
C ALA A 20 -5.24 7.76 -6.96
N GLN A 21 -4.24 6.90 -7.18
CA GLN A 21 -4.47 5.54 -7.63
C GLN A 21 -5.04 4.67 -6.50
N ASN A 22 -6.02 3.83 -6.81
CA ASN A 22 -6.41 2.71 -5.94
C ASN A 22 -5.46 1.53 -6.23
N TYR A 23 -4.99 0.88 -5.18
CA TYR A 23 -4.16 -0.32 -5.27
C TYR A 23 -4.92 -1.47 -4.63
N HIS A 24 -4.64 -2.70 -5.08
CA HIS A 24 -5.14 -3.91 -4.42
C HIS A 24 -4.50 -4.05 -3.03
N GLY A 25 -5.06 -4.91 -2.18
CA GLY A 25 -4.59 -5.08 -0.80
C GLY A 25 -5.11 -3.99 0.13
N HIS A 26 -4.22 -3.34 0.88
CA HIS A 26 -4.59 -2.37 1.92
C HIS A 26 -4.95 -1.00 1.33
N GLY A 27 -6.09 -0.48 1.74
CA GLY A 27 -6.55 0.84 1.32
C GLY A 27 -5.69 2.00 1.85
N TYR A 28 -5.90 3.19 1.30
CA TYR A 28 -5.25 4.40 1.84
C TYR A 28 -5.70 4.71 3.28
N MET A 29 -6.95 4.42 3.61
CA MET A 29 -7.54 4.63 4.95
C MET A 29 -7.47 3.39 5.84
N ASP A 30 -6.69 2.38 5.47
CA ASP A 30 -6.64 1.12 6.20
C ASP A 30 -6.13 1.32 7.64
N LEU A 31 -6.86 0.72 8.60
CA LEU A 31 -6.50 0.74 10.02
C LEU A 31 -5.17 0.02 10.28
N GLN A 32 -4.77 -0.89 9.38
CA GLN A 32 -3.53 -1.64 9.53
C GLN A 32 -2.27 -0.76 9.60
N ARG A 33 -2.32 0.48 9.09
CA ARG A 33 -1.21 1.43 9.26
C ARG A 33 -0.95 1.86 10.72
N PHE A 34 -1.95 1.69 11.59
CA PHE A 34 -1.87 2.03 13.01
C PHE A 34 -1.60 0.82 13.91
N ALA A 35 -1.46 -0.38 13.35
CA ALA A 35 -1.08 -1.55 14.12
C ALA A 35 0.31 -1.32 14.77
N GLU A 36 0.48 -1.81 16.00
CA GLU A 36 1.66 -1.54 16.82
C GLU A 36 2.96 -2.06 16.19
N ASP A 37 2.88 -3.09 15.36
CA ASP A 37 4.00 -3.75 14.68
C ASP A 37 4.24 -3.21 13.25
N THR A 38 3.33 -2.41 12.69
CA THR A 38 3.52 -1.83 11.35
C THR A 38 4.66 -0.82 11.35
N ARG A 39 5.63 -1.02 10.45
CA ARG A 39 6.80 -0.15 10.27
C ARG A 39 7.02 0.30 8.84
N HIS A 40 6.39 -0.39 7.88
CA HIS A 40 6.61 -0.23 6.46
C HIS A 40 5.31 -0.13 5.69
N MET A 41 5.29 0.70 4.66
CA MET A 41 4.30 0.66 3.59
C MET A 41 5.04 0.46 2.27
N ILE A 42 4.55 -0.46 1.45
CA ILE A 42 5.07 -0.66 0.10
C ILE A 42 3.95 -0.63 -0.94
N ILE A 43 4.28 -0.14 -2.12
CA ILE A 43 3.48 -0.34 -3.35
C ILE A 43 4.35 -1.14 -4.32
N PHE A 44 3.83 -2.23 -4.84
CA PHE A 44 4.57 -3.13 -5.72
C PHE A 44 3.69 -3.73 -6.82
N ASP A 45 4.33 -4.10 -7.93
CA ASP A 45 3.71 -4.90 -8.98
C ASP A 45 3.99 -6.39 -8.74
N VAL A 46 2.98 -7.24 -8.91
CA VAL A 46 3.12 -8.70 -8.86
C VAL A 46 3.48 -9.23 -10.24
N LEU A 47 4.64 -9.87 -10.36
CA LEU A 47 5.20 -10.27 -11.66
C LEU A 47 4.95 -11.74 -12.00
N THR A 48 4.73 -12.58 -10.99
CA THR A 48 4.62 -14.04 -11.15
C THR A 48 3.42 -14.58 -10.39
N ASN A 49 2.93 -15.76 -10.79
CA ASN A 49 1.89 -16.48 -10.04
C ASN A 49 2.43 -17.15 -8.77
N ASP A 50 3.75 -17.20 -8.61
CA ASP A 50 4.43 -17.77 -7.44
C ASP A 50 4.59 -16.74 -6.30
N SER A 51 4.06 -15.52 -6.49
CA SER A 51 4.06 -14.51 -5.45
C SER A 51 3.25 -14.99 -4.25
N PRO A 52 3.77 -14.86 -3.01
CA PRO A 52 3.02 -15.24 -1.82
C PRO A 52 1.85 -14.27 -1.54
N VAL A 53 1.79 -13.13 -2.22
CA VAL A 53 0.80 -12.07 -2.03
C VAL A 53 0.36 -11.46 -3.37
N GLY A 54 -0.95 -11.23 -3.50
CA GLY A 54 -1.57 -10.64 -4.70
C GLY A 54 -1.59 -11.57 -5.92
N TRP A 55 -2.24 -11.13 -6.99
CA TRP A 55 -2.34 -11.85 -8.26
C TRP A 55 -1.42 -11.26 -9.31
N LYS A 56 -0.85 -12.11 -10.19
CA LYS A 56 0.03 -11.65 -11.28
C LYS A 56 -0.63 -10.54 -12.10
N GLY A 57 0.09 -9.43 -12.28
CA GLY A 57 -0.36 -8.25 -13.00
C GLY A 57 -1.02 -7.19 -12.10
N GLU A 58 -1.29 -7.48 -10.84
CA GLU A 58 -1.81 -6.49 -9.90
C GLU A 58 -0.73 -5.54 -9.41
N ARG A 59 -1.16 -4.30 -9.16
CA ARG A 59 -0.44 -3.36 -8.31
C ARG A 59 -1.09 -3.30 -6.94
N THR A 60 -0.29 -3.59 -5.92
CA THR A 60 -0.76 -3.85 -4.56
C THR A 60 -0.06 -2.92 -3.58
N ARG A 61 -0.80 -2.49 -2.56
CA ARG A 61 -0.27 -1.79 -1.40
C ARG A 61 -0.38 -2.68 -0.16
N LEU A 62 0.68 -2.74 0.63
CA LEU A 62 0.66 -3.41 1.92
C LEU A 62 1.28 -2.55 3.02
N PHE A 63 0.76 -2.73 4.24
CA PHE A 63 1.34 -2.27 5.49
C PHE A 63 1.98 -3.48 6.17
N LEU A 64 3.25 -3.39 6.50
CA LEU A 64 4.07 -4.51 6.92
C LEU A 64 4.83 -4.18 8.21
N SER A 65 5.05 -5.22 9.01
CA SER A 65 6.09 -5.23 10.04
C SER A 65 7.48 -5.31 9.41
N ASP A 66 8.54 -5.17 10.21
CA ASP A 66 9.92 -5.31 9.72
C ASP A 66 10.14 -6.68 9.05
N THR A 67 9.69 -7.77 9.70
CA THR A 67 9.76 -9.13 9.14
C THR A 67 8.92 -9.31 7.87
N GLY A 68 7.76 -8.66 7.80
CA GLY A 68 6.94 -8.67 6.58
C GLY A 68 7.65 -7.98 5.41
N TYR A 69 8.35 -6.88 5.69
CA TYR A 69 9.13 -6.16 4.69
C TYR A 69 10.36 -6.95 4.22
N GLU A 70 11.08 -7.61 5.12
CA GLU A 70 12.19 -8.51 4.76
C GLU A 70 11.73 -9.60 3.77
N LYS A 71 10.59 -10.25 4.03
CA LYS A 71 10.01 -11.23 3.10
C LYS A 71 9.64 -10.63 1.74
N ALA A 72 9.18 -9.37 1.73
CA ALA A 72 8.90 -8.67 0.48
C ALA A 72 10.19 -8.39 -0.32
N LEU A 73 11.29 -8.06 0.37
CA LEU A 73 12.61 -7.94 -0.26
C LEU A 73 13.07 -9.29 -0.84
N ASP A 74 12.92 -10.39 -0.11
CA ASP A 74 13.23 -11.74 -0.64
C ASP A 74 12.43 -12.06 -1.91
N SER A 75 11.12 -11.75 -1.92
CA SER A 75 10.27 -11.93 -3.11
C SER A 75 10.69 -11.02 -4.27
N GLN A 76 11.19 -9.82 -3.98
CA GLN A 76 11.76 -8.95 -5.00
C GLN A 76 13.05 -9.51 -5.57
N GLU A 77 13.95 -10.03 -4.75
CA GLU A 77 15.20 -10.68 -5.20
C GLU A 77 14.92 -11.91 -6.07
N LYS A 78 13.87 -12.67 -5.76
CA LYS A 78 13.38 -13.80 -6.56
C LYS A 78 12.65 -13.37 -7.85
N GLY A 79 12.49 -12.06 -8.09
CA GLY A 79 11.78 -11.53 -9.26
C GLY A 79 10.26 -11.77 -9.24
N GLN A 80 9.69 -12.10 -8.09
CA GLN A 80 8.25 -12.39 -7.95
C GLN A 80 7.43 -11.11 -7.91
N ILE A 81 8.00 -10.04 -7.35
CA ILE A 81 7.40 -8.71 -7.25
C ILE A 81 8.41 -7.63 -7.61
N LYS A 82 7.93 -6.42 -7.88
CA LYS A 82 8.76 -5.22 -8.03
C LYS A 82 8.23 -4.11 -7.14
N ILE A 83 8.98 -3.73 -6.11
CA ILE A 83 8.64 -2.62 -5.23
C ILE A 83 8.89 -1.31 -5.98
N LEU A 84 7.86 -0.46 -6.03
CA LEU A 84 7.85 0.81 -6.74
C LEU A 84 7.95 2.00 -5.78
N SER A 85 7.38 1.82 -4.59
CA SER A 85 7.34 2.85 -3.54
C SER A 85 7.50 2.17 -2.18
N HIS A 86 8.19 2.88 -1.30
CA HIS A 86 8.36 2.50 0.09
C HIS A 86 8.25 3.74 0.96
N ALA A 87 7.61 3.57 2.12
CA ALA A 87 7.57 4.56 3.17
C ALA A 87 7.75 3.89 4.53
N LYS A 88 8.47 4.56 5.43
CA LYS A 88 8.46 4.21 6.85
C LYS A 88 7.16 4.68 7.49
N VAL A 89 6.60 3.86 8.37
CA VAL A 89 5.35 4.14 9.06
C VAL A 89 5.63 4.39 10.54
N ARG A 90 5.15 5.51 11.07
CA ARG A 90 5.27 5.88 12.49
C ARG A 90 3.94 6.39 13.01
N GLN A 91 3.29 5.63 13.89
CA GLN A 91 1.96 5.96 14.41
C GLN A 91 0.94 6.24 13.27
N GLY A 92 1.01 5.45 12.19
CA GLY A 92 0.20 5.63 10.99
C GLY A 92 0.63 6.74 10.04
N ASN A 93 1.63 7.57 10.38
CA ASN A 93 2.19 8.57 9.48
C ASN A 93 3.17 7.94 8.49
N LEU A 94 3.10 8.35 7.21
CA LEU A 94 3.92 7.82 6.13
C LEU A 94 5.08 8.76 5.82
N HIS A 95 6.30 8.24 5.91
CA HIS A 95 7.54 8.92 5.58
C HIS A 95 8.17 8.24 4.37
N TYR A 96 7.86 8.77 3.18
CA TYR A 96 8.39 8.26 1.91
C TYR A 96 9.89 8.52 1.79
N ASP A 97 10.61 7.58 1.20
CA ASP A 97 12.06 7.69 1.01
C ASP A 97 12.41 8.81 0.01
N ARG A 98 11.54 9.05 -0.98
CA ARG A 98 11.70 10.10 -2.00
C ARG A 98 10.39 10.83 -2.25
N SER A 99 10.48 12.10 -2.63
CA SER A 99 9.32 12.97 -2.83
C SER A 99 8.44 12.57 -4.03
N ASP A 100 9.04 11.95 -5.04
CA ASP A 100 8.46 11.56 -6.33
C ASP A 100 7.88 10.13 -6.36
N GLN A 101 7.91 9.43 -5.23
CA GLN A 101 7.36 8.07 -5.13
C GLN A 101 5.83 8.05 -5.28
N LEU A 102 5.33 6.91 -5.79
CA LEU A 102 3.89 6.61 -5.85
C LEU A 102 3.28 6.62 -4.44
N ARG A 103 2.05 7.14 -4.30
CA ARG A 103 1.36 7.38 -3.01
C ARG A 103 -0.07 6.89 -2.99
#